data_AF-A0A167XMR7-F1
#
_entry.id   AF-A0A167XMR7-F1
#
_cell.length_a   1.000
_cell.length_b   1.000
_cell.length_c   1.000
_cell.angle_alpha   90.00
_cell.angle_beta   90.00
_cell.angle_gamma   90.00
#
_symmetry.space_group_name_H-M   'P 1'
#
loop_
_entity.id
_entity.type
_entity.pdbx_description
1 polymer ?
#
loop_
_entity_poly.entity_id
_entity_poly.type
_entity_poly.pdbx_seq_one_letter_code
_entity_poly.pdbx_strand_id
1 'polypeptide(L)'
;MKYTTNDIHNIRAMVMELSLLSGAEYEVIILVDAKDQILPNPMDNAAMDSLKKVYLPEELRGLAVFFNTKLLGDWYPTIDAHHQCRSSHSFVENTTLSGNLRWMPGRYTGHLYHLLEQATAFAKRQPRKHLWERNSYFYIPTVHGTWDEFNKMVDQDMADLPTIWGPVPVEGLNFSKEAPFPPPMPTAEINTSSWGIGEEADVITWLPQFNPVNTGWPMRDVIYGFSQGPHTPRRSSPVAMSRLSARLLHMMHNDLVEKGLGLGSEMSPTSWALYYGFKSVQIPQPVYHAQKWDPDELNRRANSGEPGAISAGSDSIWTWDMHHDILKNMTYMFDSEYPGRLYRAWLGNGDADEWKRANRFICLPPMLLHPVKNTTV
;
A
#
# COMPACT_ATOMS: atom_id res chain seq x y z
N MET A 1 10.03 11.42 18.82
CA MET A 1 10.05 9.95 18.98
C MET A 1 11.50 9.53 19.13
N LYS A 2 11.85 8.64 20.07
CA LYS A 2 13.22 8.09 20.15
C LYS A 2 13.27 6.82 19.30
N TYR A 3 14.26 6.70 18.43
CA TYR A 3 14.51 5.47 17.67
C TYR A 3 14.96 4.37 18.63
N THR A 4 14.36 3.20 18.55
CA THR A 4 14.84 2.01 19.26
C THR A 4 15.98 1.35 18.50
N THR A 5 16.79 0.53 19.17
CA THR A 5 17.81 -0.30 18.51
C THR A 5 17.23 -1.13 17.37
N ASN A 6 16.01 -1.66 17.54
CA ASN A 6 15.34 -2.42 16.50
C ASN A 6 14.96 -1.56 15.29
N ASP A 7 14.53 -0.31 15.48
CA ASP A 7 14.23 0.59 14.36
C ASP A 7 15.49 0.86 13.53
N ILE A 8 16.62 1.07 14.20
CA ILE A 8 17.93 1.24 13.55
C ILE A 8 18.33 -0.02 12.76
N HIS A 9 18.21 -1.20 13.36
CA HIS A 9 18.52 -2.46 12.68
C HIS A 9 17.64 -2.68 11.45
N ASN A 10 16.35 -2.36 11.53
CA ASN A 10 15.44 -2.46 10.40
C ASN A 10 15.82 -1.48 9.27
N ILE A 11 16.17 -0.23 9.61
CA ILE A 11 16.64 0.75 8.61
C ILE A 11 17.97 0.32 7.99
N ARG A 12 18.91 -0.19 8.78
CA ARG A 12 20.16 -0.76 8.26
C ARG A 12 19.88 -1.92 7.30
N ALA A 13 18.99 -2.84 7.65
CA ALA A 13 18.61 -3.93 6.76
C ALA A 13 18.05 -3.39 5.43
N MET A 14 17.15 -2.40 5.47
CA MET A 14 16.65 -1.73 4.26
C MET A 14 17.79 -1.16 3.41
N VAL A 15 18.71 -0.39 3.99
CA VAL A 15 19.84 0.22 3.26
C VAL A 15 20.79 -0.85 2.70
N MET A 16 21.14 -1.86 3.50
CA MET A 16 22.06 -2.94 3.10
C MET A 16 21.48 -3.76 1.96
N GLU A 17 20.23 -4.18 2.07
CA GLU A 17 19.58 -5.10 1.13
C GLU A 17 19.09 -4.39 -0.13
N LEU A 18 18.56 -3.17 0.00
CA LEU A 18 17.98 -2.45 -1.13
C LEU A 18 18.98 -1.54 -1.82
N SER A 19 19.82 -0.80 -1.10
CA SER A 19 20.75 0.16 -1.71
C SER A 19 22.13 -0.44 -1.95
N LEU A 20 22.76 -1.05 -0.96
CA LEU A 20 24.15 -1.48 -1.10
C LEU A 20 24.28 -2.79 -1.91
N LEU A 21 23.44 -3.79 -1.64
CA LEU A 21 23.50 -5.08 -2.33
C LEU A 21 23.14 -4.96 -3.82
N SER A 22 22.12 -4.17 -4.14
CA SER A 22 21.63 -4.02 -5.52
C SER A 22 22.53 -3.13 -6.40
N GLY A 23 23.55 -2.48 -5.82
CA GLY A 23 24.35 -1.47 -6.54
C GLY A 23 23.59 -0.16 -6.76
N ALA A 24 22.81 0.27 -5.77
CA ALA A 24 21.98 1.47 -5.77
C ALA A 24 20.80 1.44 -6.76
N GLU A 25 20.21 0.28 -7.00
CA GLU A 25 18.92 0.17 -7.70
C GLU A 25 17.79 0.86 -6.92
N TYR A 26 17.90 0.87 -5.59
CA TYR A 26 16.97 1.55 -4.69
C TYR A 26 17.70 2.57 -3.80
N GLU A 27 17.05 3.69 -3.54
CA GLU A 27 17.46 4.67 -2.55
C GLU A 27 16.50 4.65 -1.34
N VAL A 28 17.05 4.68 -0.13
CA VAL A 28 16.25 4.70 1.10
C VAL A 28 16.23 6.11 1.67
N ILE A 29 15.05 6.71 1.72
CA ILE A 29 14.82 8.05 2.28
C ILE A 29 13.82 7.97 3.44
N ILE A 30 14.12 8.68 4.52
CA ILE A 30 13.30 8.72 5.73
C ILE A 30 12.52 10.03 5.75
N LEU A 31 11.22 9.95 5.52
CA LEU A 31 10.32 11.09 5.68
C LEU A 31 9.94 11.28 7.15
N VAL A 32 10.31 12.41 7.72
CA VAL A 32 10.10 12.72 9.14
C VAL A 32 9.10 13.85 9.28
N ASP A 33 7.94 13.51 9.84
CA ASP A 33 6.92 14.51 10.13
C ASP A 33 7.23 15.27 11.43
N ALA A 34 7.61 16.54 11.28
CA ALA A 34 7.93 17.45 12.37
C ALA A 34 6.67 18.12 12.93
N LYS A 35 5.86 17.31 13.64
CA LYS A 35 4.64 17.76 14.34
C LYS A 35 4.85 19.05 15.11
N ASP A 36 4.07 20.06 14.76
CA ASP A 36 4.00 21.35 15.47
C ASP A 36 5.35 22.09 15.58
N GLN A 37 6.34 21.71 14.77
CA GLN A 37 7.64 22.39 14.70
C GLN A 37 7.63 23.43 13.59
N ILE A 38 8.23 24.59 13.86
CA ILE A 38 8.63 25.52 12.80
C ILE A 38 9.91 24.97 12.18
N LEU A 39 9.80 24.45 10.96
CA LEU A 39 10.96 23.97 10.23
C LEU A 39 11.83 25.17 9.83
N PRO A 40 13.18 25.05 9.96
CA PRO A 40 14.10 26.01 9.37
C PRO A 40 13.89 26.13 7.86
N ASN A 41 14.40 27.22 7.27
CA ASN A 41 14.47 27.31 5.82
C ASN A 41 15.28 26.11 5.29
N PRO A 42 14.78 25.32 4.33
CA PRO A 42 15.52 24.20 3.74
C PRO A 42 16.89 24.59 3.17
N MET A 43 17.07 25.86 2.78
CA MET A 43 18.34 26.40 2.27
C MET A 43 19.34 26.77 3.39
N ASP A 44 18.90 26.80 4.65
CA ASP A 44 19.76 27.00 5.81
C ASP A 44 20.30 25.65 6.31
N ASN A 45 21.38 25.21 5.68
CA ASN A 45 22.04 23.95 5.99
C ASN A 45 22.44 23.85 7.48
N ALA A 46 22.89 24.96 8.10
CA ALA A 46 23.35 24.95 9.49
C ALA A 46 22.17 24.73 10.47
N ALA A 47 21.04 25.40 10.23
CA ALA A 47 19.84 25.21 11.04
C ALA A 47 19.23 23.82 10.82
N MET A 48 19.20 23.32 9.58
CA MET A 48 18.72 21.98 9.26
C MET A 48 19.59 20.88 9.89
N ASP A 49 20.91 21.02 9.86
CA ASP A 49 21.84 20.09 10.51
C ASP A 49 21.68 20.09 12.03
N SER A 50 21.42 21.27 12.61
CA SER A 50 21.13 21.39 14.05
C SER A 50 19.84 20.68 14.41
N LEU A 51 18.78 20.84 13.61
CA LEU A 51 17.51 20.10 13.78
C LEU A 51 17.71 18.59 13.67
N LYS A 52 18.44 18.13 12.64
CA LYS A 52 18.78 16.72 12.42
C LYS A 52 19.54 16.14 13.62
N LYS A 53 20.51 16.87 14.18
CA LYS A 53 21.28 16.43 15.36
C LYS A 53 20.42 16.24 16.61
N VAL A 54 19.37 17.04 16.78
CA VAL A 54 18.46 16.97 17.94
C VAL A 54 17.56 15.73 17.87
N TYR A 55 17.01 15.44 16.68
CA TYR A 55 15.96 14.43 16.54
C TYR A 55 16.40 13.09 15.94
N LEU A 56 17.57 13.04 15.28
CA LEU A 56 18.01 11.88 14.53
C LEU A 56 19.39 11.37 15.00
N PRO A 57 19.55 10.03 15.13
CA PRO A 57 20.85 9.38 15.25
C PRO A 57 21.77 9.77 14.11
N GLU A 58 23.08 9.84 14.37
CA GLU A 58 24.09 10.29 13.42
C GLU A 58 24.00 9.60 12.05
N GLU A 59 23.85 8.27 12.06
CA GLU A 59 23.77 7.46 10.83
C GLU A 59 22.51 7.74 9.97
N LEU A 60 21.44 8.29 10.55
CA LEU A 60 20.19 8.53 9.82
C LEU A 60 20.07 9.97 9.28
N ARG A 61 20.94 10.89 9.71
CA ARG A 61 20.82 12.32 9.37
C ARG A 61 20.91 12.60 7.87
N GLY A 62 21.72 11.82 7.15
CA GLY A 62 21.89 11.93 5.71
C GLY A 62 20.67 11.45 4.91
N LEU A 63 19.88 10.52 5.47
CA LEU A 63 18.74 9.89 4.78
C LEU A 63 17.43 10.64 5.02
N ALA A 64 17.40 11.53 6.01
CA ALA A 64 16.15 12.11 6.49
C ALA A 64 15.79 13.42 5.79
N VAL A 65 14.51 13.49 5.41
CA VAL A 65 13.86 14.70 4.91
C VAL A 65 12.69 15.04 5.83
N PHE A 66 12.70 16.25 6.38
CA PHE A 66 11.66 16.73 7.26
C PHE A 66 10.54 17.41 6.49
N PHE A 67 9.30 17.20 6.95
CA PHE A 67 8.13 17.92 6.49
C PHE A 67 7.19 18.21 7.65
N ASN A 68 6.28 19.16 7.46
CA ASN A 68 5.23 19.47 8.44
C ASN A 68 3.98 19.97 7.70
N THR A 69 2.89 20.16 8.44
CA THR A 69 1.61 20.65 7.90
C THR A 69 1.76 21.99 7.18
N LYS A 70 2.63 22.89 7.65
CA LYS A 70 2.85 24.20 7.02
C LYS A 70 3.48 24.06 5.64
N LEU A 71 4.57 23.30 5.51
CA LEU A 71 5.25 23.06 4.24
C LEU A 71 4.31 22.42 3.22
N LEU A 72 3.47 21.48 3.68
CA LEU A 72 2.44 20.87 2.84
C LEU A 72 1.37 21.88 2.41
N GLY A 73 1.02 22.85 3.26
CA GLY A 73 0.14 23.96 2.89
C GLY A 73 0.74 24.89 1.86
N ASP A 74 2.04 25.17 1.99
CA ASP A 74 2.78 25.98 1.02
C ASP A 74 2.88 25.26 -0.36
N TRP A 75 3.01 23.93 -0.37
CA TRP A 75 3.10 23.13 -1.60
C TRP A 75 1.75 22.84 -2.26
N TYR A 76 0.70 22.67 -1.47
CA TYR A 76 -0.62 22.24 -1.94
C TYR A 76 -1.73 23.24 -1.58
N PRO A 77 -1.61 24.53 -1.94
CA PRO A 77 -2.51 25.59 -1.44
C PRO A 77 -3.97 25.46 -1.90
N THR A 78 -4.26 24.55 -2.83
CA THR A 78 -5.60 24.29 -3.38
C THR A 78 -6.50 23.44 -2.49
N ILE A 79 -5.95 22.82 -1.44
CA ILE A 79 -6.72 22.05 -0.46
C ILE A 79 -6.50 22.61 0.95
N ASP A 80 -7.54 22.69 1.77
CA ASP A 80 -7.40 23.25 3.14
C ASP A 80 -6.94 22.20 4.19
N ALA A 81 -6.77 20.94 3.79
CA ALA A 81 -6.72 19.79 4.72
C ALA A 81 -5.40 19.01 4.73
N HIS A 82 -4.29 19.62 5.15
CA HIS A 82 -2.92 19.04 5.05
C HIS A 82 -2.47 18.01 6.11
N HIS A 83 -3.38 17.43 6.89
CA HIS A 83 -2.98 16.52 7.99
C HIS A 83 -2.28 15.24 7.51
N GLN A 84 -1.34 14.74 8.32
CA GLN A 84 -0.32 13.69 8.02
C GLN A 84 -0.82 12.39 7.37
N CYS A 85 -2.04 11.97 7.70
CA CYS A 85 -2.64 10.77 7.11
C CYS A 85 -3.13 11.00 5.68
N ARG A 86 -3.15 12.26 5.21
CA ARG A 86 -3.65 12.70 3.88
C ARG A 86 -2.53 13.10 2.91
N SER A 87 -1.39 13.56 3.44
CA SER A 87 -0.36 14.31 2.70
C SER A 87 1.00 13.60 2.54
N SER A 88 1.13 12.37 3.05
CA SER A 88 2.40 11.62 2.91
C SER A 88 2.70 11.20 1.47
N HIS A 89 1.69 11.01 0.62
CA HIS A 89 1.89 10.86 -0.83
C HIS A 89 2.38 12.17 -1.46
N SER A 90 1.73 13.27 -1.06
CA SER A 90 2.05 14.62 -1.51
C SER A 90 3.48 15.05 -1.17
N PHE A 91 4.11 14.54 -0.11
CA PHE A 91 5.53 14.85 0.11
C PHE A 91 6.46 14.11 -0.86
N VAL A 92 6.21 12.82 -1.09
CA VAL A 92 6.99 11.97 -2.00
C VAL A 92 6.94 12.50 -3.44
N GLU A 93 5.78 13.00 -3.83
CA GLU A 93 5.46 13.59 -5.13
C GLU A 93 6.41 14.72 -5.58
N ASN A 94 6.98 15.50 -4.65
CA ASN A 94 7.87 16.62 -4.98
C ASN A 94 9.36 16.22 -5.08
N THR A 95 9.72 14.97 -4.78
CA THR A 95 11.13 14.60 -4.57
C THR A 95 11.82 13.98 -5.79
N THR A 96 11.19 13.90 -6.97
CA THR A 96 11.75 13.29 -8.22
C THR A 96 12.23 11.84 -8.09
N LEU A 97 12.00 11.19 -6.94
CA LEU A 97 12.43 9.82 -6.67
C LEU A 97 11.53 8.84 -7.44
N SER A 98 12.13 8.01 -8.28
CA SER A 98 11.42 6.97 -9.02
C SER A 98 11.22 5.71 -8.17
N GLY A 99 10.00 5.15 -8.16
CA GLY A 99 9.74 3.82 -7.57
C GLY A 99 9.57 3.82 -6.05
N ASN A 100 8.69 4.69 -5.53
CA ASN A 100 8.57 4.93 -4.09
C ASN A 100 7.85 3.81 -3.38
N LEU A 101 8.32 3.57 -2.16
CA LEU A 101 7.94 2.42 -1.38
C LEU A 101 7.86 2.80 0.10
N ARG A 102 6.66 2.75 0.68
CA ARG A 102 6.38 3.19 2.05
C ARG A 102 6.40 1.99 3.03
N TRP A 103 7.24 2.04 4.07
CA TRP A 103 7.56 0.86 4.91
C TRP A 103 7.41 0.98 6.43
N MET A 104 7.06 2.12 7.01
CA MET A 104 7.10 2.29 8.47
C MET A 104 5.69 2.38 9.07
N PRO A 105 5.30 1.56 10.07
CA PRO A 105 6.08 0.63 10.92
C PRO A 105 5.99 -0.87 10.52
N GLY A 106 6.25 -1.21 9.26
CA GLY A 106 6.36 -2.60 8.80
C GLY A 106 7.68 -3.26 9.21
N ARG A 107 7.67 -4.59 9.28
CA ARG A 107 8.88 -5.44 9.34
C ARG A 107 8.75 -6.55 8.31
N TYR A 108 9.88 -6.97 7.76
CA TYR A 108 9.95 -8.16 6.94
C TYR A 108 11.00 -9.10 7.54
N THR A 109 10.67 -10.38 7.72
CA THR A 109 11.60 -11.39 8.28
C THR A 109 12.39 -12.13 7.20
N GLY A 110 12.17 -11.80 5.92
CA GLY A 110 13.00 -12.26 4.81
C GLY A 110 13.90 -11.14 4.28
N HIS A 111 14.33 -11.30 3.03
CA HIS A 111 15.16 -10.33 2.32
C HIS A 111 14.31 -9.37 1.46
N LEU A 112 14.35 -8.08 1.73
CA LEU A 112 13.52 -7.05 1.12
C LEU A 112 13.73 -6.93 -0.39
N TYR A 113 14.97 -6.99 -0.87
CA TYR A 113 15.25 -6.99 -2.32
C TYR A 113 14.47 -8.10 -3.04
N HIS A 114 14.57 -9.34 -2.54
CA HIS A 114 13.85 -10.47 -3.13
C HIS A 114 12.34 -10.32 -3.04
N LEU A 115 11.81 -9.74 -1.96
CA LEU A 115 10.38 -9.45 -1.86
C LEU A 115 9.91 -8.48 -2.96
N LEU A 116 10.65 -7.38 -3.18
CA LEU A 116 10.28 -6.38 -4.18
C LEU A 116 10.46 -6.87 -5.61
N GLU A 117 11.54 -7.60 -5.88
CA GLU A 117 11.78 -8.23 -7.19
C GLU A 117 10.69 -9.26 -7.50
N GLN A 118 10.36 -10.14 -6.55
CA GLN A 118 9.30 -11.14 -6.75
C GLN A 118 7.92 -10.51 -6.89
N ALA A 119 7.61 -9.46 -6.11
CA ALA A 119 6.37 -8.71 -6.26
C ALA A 119 6.27 -8.07 -7.65
N THR A 120 7.37 -7.47 -8.13
CA THR A 120 7.45 -6.85 -9.46
C THR A 120 7.29 -7.90 -10.57
N ALA A 121 7.99 -9.02 -10.47
CA ALA A 121 7.89 -10.13 -11.43
C ALA A 121 6.50 -10.79 -11.41
N PHE A 122 5.86 -10.91 -10.25
CA PHE A 122 4.48 -11.36 -10.13
C PHE A 122 3.52 -10.38 -10.81
N ALA A 123 3.66 -9.07 -10.54
CA ALA A 123 2.82 -8.03 -11.10
C ALA A 123 2.93 -7.94 -12.63
N LYS A 124 4.15 -8.09 -13.18
CA LYS A 124 4.39 -8.17 -14.63
C LYS A 124 3.65 -9.35 -15.28
N ARG A 125 3.51 -10.49 -14.59
CA ARG A 125 2.82 -11.68 -15.10
C ARG A 125 1.29 -11.56 -15.07
N GLN A 126 0.71 -10.62 -14.34
CA GLN A 126 -0.75 -10.50 -14.28
C GLN A 126 -1.31 -9.87 -15.57
N PRO A 127 -2.33 -10.49 -16.20
CA PRO A 127 -3.07 -9.83 -17.28
C PRO A 127 -3.97 -8.72 -16.73
N ARG A 128 -4.35 -7.78 -17.60
CA ARG A 128 -5.27 -6.70 -17.24
C ARG A 128 -6.74 -7.13 -17.23
N LYS A 129 -7.12 -8.15 -18.02
CA LYS A 129 -8.46 -8.75 -17.98
C LYS A 129 -8.78 -9.18 -16.55
N HIS A 130 -9.92 -8.72 -16.02
CA HIS A 130 -10.41 -8.98 -14.66
C HIS A 130 -9.43 -8.65 -13.52
N LEU A 131 -8.45 -7.77 -13.75
CA LEU A 131 -7.43 -7.46 -12.76
C LEU A 131 -8.02 -6.77 -11.52
N TRP A 132 -8.96 -5.85 -11.71
CA TRP A 132 -9.61 -5.14 -10.61
C TRP A 132 -10.46 -6.06 -9.74
N GLU A 133 -11.10 -7.04 -10.37
CA GLU A 133 -11.93 -8.05 -9.75
C GLU A 133 -11.03 -9.01 -8.97
N ARG A 134 -9.96 -9.54 -9.55
CA ARG A 134 -8.99 -10.38 -8.83
C ARG A 134 -8.34 -9.66 -7.65
N ASN A 135 -7.95 -8.39 -7.83
CA ASN A 135 -7.33 -7.60 -6.78
C ASN A 135 -8.24 -7.42 -5.56
N SER A 136 -9.56 -7.61 -5.68
CA SER A 136 -10.51 -7.42 -4.58
C SER A 136 -10.60 -8.59 -3.60
N TYR A 137 -10.03 -9.75 -3.94
CA TYR A 137 -10.06 -10.95 -3.09
C TYR A 137 -8.85 -11.04 -2.15
N PHE A 138 -9.10 -11.51 -0.94
CA PHE A 138 -8.13 -12.28 -0.19
C PHE A 138 -7.99 -13.67 -0.82
N TYR A 139 -6.85 -13.95 -1.45
CA TYR A 139 -6.56 -15.28 -1.97
C TYR A 139 -6.29 -16.28 -0.83
N ILE A 140 -7.13 -17.31 -0.72
CA ILE A 140 -7.03 -18.37 0.28
C ILE A 140 -6.75 -19.69 -0.47
N PRO A 141 -5.50 -20.21 -0.48
CA PRO A 141 -5.12 -21.37 -1.29
C PRO A 141 -5.98 -22.62 -1.06
N THR A 142 -6.41 -22.86 0.18
CA THR A 142 -7.24 -24.02 0.53
C THR A 142 -8.63 -23.97 -0.12
N VAL A 143 -9.14 -22.77 -0.40
CA VAL A 143 -10.47 -22.55 -1.01
C VAL A 143 -10.36 -22.36 -2.52
N HIS A 144 -9.40 -21.54 -2.96
CA HIS A 144 -9.27 -21.14 -4.36
C HIS A 144 -8.35 -22.04 -5.19
N GLY A 145 -7.67 -23.01 -4.56
CA GLY A 145 -6.68 -23.85 -5.23
C GLY A 145 -5.42 -23.07 -5.62
N THR A 146 -4.77 -23.46 -6.72
CA THR A 146 -3.62 -22.77 -7.30
C THR A 146 -3.97 -21.37 -7.83
N TRP A 147 -2.96 -20.54 -8.08
CA TRP A 147 -3.20 -19.21 -8.66
C TRP A 147 -3.90 -19.27 -10.03
N ASP A 148 -3.58 -20.27 -10.85
CA ASP A 148 -4.21 -20.45 -12.16
C ASP A 148 -5.68 -20.89 -12.05
N GLU A 149 -6.01 -21.72 -11.06
CA GLU A 149 -7.40 -22.09 -10.76
C GLU A 149 -8.19 -20.88 -10.26
N PHE A 150 -7.62 -20.07 -9.37
CA PHE A 150 -8.21 -18.81 -8.94
C PHE A 150 -8.46 -17.83 -10.10
N ASN A 151 -7.48 -17.66 -11.00
CA ASN A 151 -7.66 -16.82 -12.19
C ASN A 151 -8.81 -17.31 -13.07
N LYS A 152 -8.90 -18.63 -13.29
CA LYS A 152 -9.98 -19.24 -14.08
C LYS A 152 -11.34 -19.06 -13.41
N MET A 153 -11.41 -19.22 -12.09
CA MET A 153 -12.63 -19.00 -11.30
C MET A 153 -13.14 -17.57 -11.50
N VAL A 154 -12.28 -16.56 -11.28
CA VAL A 154 -12.68 -15.15 -11.48
C VAL A 154 -13.08 -14.88 -12.94
N ASP A 155 -12.38 -15.47 -13.91
CA ASP A 155 -12.72 -15.35 -15.32
C ASP A 155 -14.09 -15.96 -15.68
N GLN A 156 -14.47 -17.05 -15.02
CA GLN A 156 -15.78 -17.70 -15.19
C GLN A 156 -16.88 -16.89 -14.52
N ASP A 157 -16.65 -16.43 -13.29
CA ASP A 157 -17.62 -15.65 -12.53
C ASP A 157 -17.91 -14.27 -13.18
N MET A 158 -16.94 -13.72 -13.91
CA MET A 158 -17.06 -12.45 -14.62
C MET A 158 -17.47 -12.59 -16.09
N ALA A 159 -17.74 -13.80 -16.61
CA ALA A 159 -17.93 -14.04 -18.05
C ALA A 159 -19.03 -13.17 -18.70
N ASP A 160 -20.12 -12.92 -17.97
CA ASP A 160 -21.28 -12.13 -18.42
C ASP A 160 -21.40 -10.77 -17.72
N LEU A 161 -20.36 -10.34 -16.99
CA LEU A 161 -20.37 -9.11 -16.19
C LEU A 161 -19.45 -8.04 -16.80
N PRO A 162 -19.78 -6.74 -16.61
CA PRO A 162 -18.91 -5.66 -17.04
C PRO A 162 -17.61 -5.66 -16.21
N THR A 163 -16.49 -5.38 -16.87
CA THR A 163 -15.17 -5.25 -16.24
C THR A 163 -14.51 -3.94 -16.66
N ILE A 164 -13.55 -3.47 -15.86
CA ILE A 164 -12.77 -2.29 -16.18
C ILE A 164 -11.63 -2.66 -17.12
N TRP A 165 -11.72 -2.18 -18.37
CA TRP A 165 -10.72 -2.41 -19.40
C TRP A 165 -9.73 -1.26 -19.56
N GLY A 166 -9.94 -0.09 -18.96
CA GLY A 166 -9.07 1.06 -19.17
C GLY A 166 -9.36 2.22 -18.22
N PRO A 167 -8.99 3.45 -18.61
CA PRO A 167 -9.30 4.65 -17.84
C PRO A 167 -10.78 4.72 -17.45
N VAL A 168 -11.06 5.04 -16.19
CA VAL A 168 -12.40 5.37 -15.71
C VAL A 168 -12.50 6.88 -15.57
N PRO A 169 -13.21 7.58 -16.48
CA PRO A 169 -13.31 9.03 -16.42
C PRO A 169 -13.98 9.51 -15.14
N VAL A 170 -13.44 10.60 -14.59
CA VAL A 170 -14.03 11.34 -13.48
C VAL A 170 -14.04 12.82 -13.80
N GLU A 171 -15.04 13.52 -13.30
CA GLU A 171 -15.18 14.96 -13.50
C GLU A 171 -13.98 15.70 -12.90
N GLY A 172 -13.43 16.65 -13.66
CA GLY A 172 -12.25 17.42 -13.29
C GLY A 172 -10.92 16.90 -13.86
N LEU A 173 -10.85 15.68 -14.41
CA LEU A 173 -9.63 15.15 -15.04
C LEU A 173 -9.71 15.17 -16.57
N ASN A 174 -8.61 15.55 -17.24
CA ASN A 174 -8.52 15.58 -18.70
C ASN A 174 -7.51 14.55 -19.25
N PHE A 175 -8.02 13.36 -19.51
CA PHE A 175 -7.25 12.19 -19.95
C PHE A 175 -6.57 12.34 -21.32
N SER A 176 -7.07 13.23 -22.18
CA SER A 176 -6.61 13.36 -23.58
C SER A 176 -5.29 14.12 -23.76
N LYS A 177 -4.82 14.84 -22.72
CA LYS A 177 -3.61 15.67 -22.78
C LYS A 177 -2.53 15.27 -21.77
N GLU A 178 -2.87 14.55 -20.72
CA GLU A 178 -2.05 14.48 -19.50
C GLU A 178 -1.33 13.13 -19.27
N ALA A 179 -1.77 12.02 -19.88
CA ALA A 179 -1.17 10.70 -19.65
C ALA A 179 -0.42 10.16 -20.88
N PRO A 180 0.86 9.72 -20.76
CA PRO A 180 1.44 8.83 -21.76
C PRO A 180 0.60 7.54 -21.77
N PHE A 181 0.04 7.28 -22.94
CA PHE A 181 -1.07 6.35 -23.21
C PHE A 181 -1.03 5.08 -22.33
N PRO A 182 -2.10 4.75 -21.58
CA PRO A 182 -2.30 3.36 -21.17
C PRO A 182 -2.27 2.48 -22.44
N PRO A 183 -1.90 1.20 -22.34
CA PRO A 183 -1.96 0.31 -23.49
C PRO A 183 -3.35 0.43 -24.14
N PRO A 184 -3.44 0.52 -25.48
CA PRO A 184 -4.71 0.69 -26.15
C PRO A 184 -5.66 -0.41 -25.68
N MET A 185 -6.91 0.01 -25.47
CA MET A 185 -8.01 -0.90 -25.11
C MET A 185 -7.96 -2.12 -26.02
N PRO A 186 -8.15 -3.33 -25.50
CA PRO A 186 -8.08 -4.51 -26.33
C PRO A 186 -9.12 -4.42 -27.44
N THR A 187 -8.67 -4.58 -28.69
CA THR A 187 -9.56 -4.78 -29.84
C THR A 187 -9.98 -6.24 -29.89
N ALA A 188 -10.98 -6.56 -30.71
CA ALA A 188 -11.40 -7.95 -30.94
C ALA A 188 -10.26 -8.86 -31.45
N GLU A 189 -9.20 -8.28 -32.02
CA GLU A 189 -8.01 -8.99 -32.53
C GLU A 189 -6.98 -9.30 -31.45
N ILE A 190 -6.99 -8.56 -30.32
CA ILE A 190 -6.06 -8.77 -29.21
C ILE A 190 -6.59 -9.91 -28.35
N ASN A 191 -5.76 -10.94 -28.13
CA ASN A 191 -6.06 -11.95 -27.12
C ASN A 191 -6.07 -11.28 -25.73
N THR A 192 -7.28 -10.97 -25.25
CA THR A 192 -7.53 -10.27 -23.99
C THR A 192 -6.93 -10.99 -22.79
N SER A 193 -6.76 -12.32 -22.87
CA SER A 193 -6.15 -13.14 -21.82
C SER A 193 -4.67 -12.86 -21.63
N SER A 194 -3.98 -12.38 -22.66
CA SER A 194 -2.56 -12.01 -22.62
C SER A 194 -2.30 -10.51 -22.50
N TRP A 195 -3.36 -9.70 -22.57
CA TRP A 195 -3.26 -8.25 -22.59
C TRP A 195 -2.71 -7.72 -21.26
N GLY A 196 -1.65 -6.91 -21.34
CA GLY A 196 -0.94 -6.35 -20.18
C GLY A 196 0.08 -7.28 -19.52
N ILE A 197 0.27 -8.51 -19.99
CA ILE A 197 1.39 -9.36 -19.51
C ILE A 197 2.72 -8.77 -19.99
N GLY A 198 3.71 -8.72 -19.09
CA GLY A 198 5.01 -8.08 -19.30
C GLY A 198 5.02 -6.59 -18.94
N GLU A 199 3.86 -5.95 -18.86
CA GLU A 199 3.72 -4.56 -18.43
C GLU A 199 3.99 -4.42 -16.92
N GLU A 200 4.80 -3.44 -16.57
CA GLU A 200 5.08 -3.10 -15.18
C GLU A 200 3.88 -2.43 -14.50
N ALA A 201 3.63 -2.78 -13.24
CA ALA A 201 2.56 -2.18 -12.46
C ALA A 201 2.96 -0.82 -11.89
N ASP A 202 2.06 0.15 -12.02
CA ASP A 202 2.17 1.48 -11.44
C ASP A 202 1.87 1.51 -9.95
N VAL A 203 0.99 0.62 -9.52
CA VAL A 203 0.62 0.45 -8.12
C VAL A 203 0.78 -1.02 -7.78
N ILE A 204 1.55 -1.31 -6.74
CA ILE A 204 1.56 -2.61 -6.09
C ILE A 204 1.10 -2.44 -4.66
N THR A 205 0.06 -3.17 -4.25
CA THR A 205 -0.47 -3.19 -2.88
C THR A 205 -0.30 -4.56 -2.23
N TRP A 206 -0.30 -4.60 -0.89
CA TRP A 206 -0.09 -5.83 -0.11
C TRP A 206 -1.38 -6.44 0.48
N LEU A 207 -2.50 -5.71 0.41
CA LEU A 207 -3.85 -6.22 0.69
C LEU A 207 -4.77 -5.94 -0.51
N PRO A 208 -5.98 -6.52 -0.53
CA PRO A 208 -6.94 -6.32 -1.60
C PRO A 208 -7.24 -4.86 -1.93
N GLN A 209 -7.61 -4.62 -3.19
CA GLN A 209 -8.06 -3.34 -3.73
C GLN A 209 -9.58 -3.42 -3.92
N PHE A 210 -10.35 -2.74 -3.08
CA PHE A 210 -11.81 -2.83 -3.08
C PHE A 210 -12.46 -1.50 -3.45
N ASN A 211 -13.75 -1.53 -3.80
CA ASN A 211 -14.55 -0.31 -3.98
C ASN A 211 -15.12 0.12 -2.61
N PRO A 212 -14.71 1.27 -2.05
CA PRO A 212 -15.09 1.66 -0.69
C PRO A 212 -16.49 2.27 -0.60
N VAL A 213 -17.14 2.62 -1.73
CA VAL A 213 -18.34 3.50 -1.77
C VAL A 213 -19.48 3.02 -0.87
N ASN A 214 -19.79 1.72 -0.88
CA ASN A 214 -20.90 1.15 -0.09
C ASN A 214 -20.45 0.38 1.16
N THR A 215 -19.16 0.46 1.51
CA THR A 215 -18.57 -0.16 2.70
C THR A 215 -18.61 0.81 3.88
N GLY A 216 -18.41 0.34 5.12
CA GLY A 216 -18.13 1.24 6.26
C GLY A 216 -16.65 1.60 6.45
N TRP A 217 -15.87 1.66 5.37
CA TRP A 217 -14.45 2.01 5.44
C TRP A 217 -14.25 3.47 5.96
N PRO A 218 -13.41 3.73 6.97
CA PRO A 218 -13.32 5.05 7.62
C PRO A 218 -12.91 6.20 6.71
N MET A 219 -12.14 5.93 5.65
CA MET A 219 -11.71 6.98 4.72
C MET A 219 -12.63 7.13 3.50
N ARG A 220 -13.73 6.36 3.38
CA ARG A 220 -14.55 6.31 2.14
C ARG A 220 -15.07 7.68 1.69
N ASP A 221 -15.31 8.58 2.64
CA ASP A 221 -15.88 9.91 2.45
C ASP A 221 -14.81 11.03 2.46
N VAL A 222 -13.53 10.67 2.54
CA VAL A 222 -12.41 11.62 2.50
C VAL A 222 -12.09 11.96 1.05
N ILE A 223 -12.77 12.98 0.53
CA ILE A 223 -12.79 13.38 -0.89
C ILE A 223 -12.62 14.91 -0.98
N TYR A 224 -11.75 15.36 -1.87
CA TYR A 224 -11.41 16.78 -2.06
C TYR A 224 -11.50 17.16 -3.53
N GLY A 225 -12.10 18.33 -3.82
CA GLY A 225 -12.16 18.94 -5.15
C GLY A 225 -13.07 18.24 -6.18
N PHE A 226 -13.37 16.95 -6.04
CA PHE A 226 -14.24 16.22 -6.97
C PHE A 226 -15.70 16.68 -6.85
N SER A 227 -16.27 17.20 -7.95
CA SER A 227 -17.68 17.62 -8.06
C SER A 227 -18.67 16.48 -7.83
N GLN A 228 -18.29 15.25 -8.21
CA GLN A 228 -19.10 14.05 -7.97
C GLN A 228 -19.21 13.67 -6.49
N GLY A 229 -18.37 14.23 -5.61
CA GLY A 229 -18.42 13.98 -4.17
C GLY A 229 -18.39 12.48 -3.83
N PRO A 230 -19.30 11.99 -2.97
CA PRO A 230 -19.40 10.57 -2.62
C PRO A 230 -19.58 9.61 -3.82
N HIS A 231 -20.07 10.08 -4.96
CA HIS A 231 -20.25 9.27 -6.17
C HIS A 231 -19.00 9.17 -7.04
N THR A 232 -17.90 9.83 -6.68
CA THR A 232 -16.63 9.68 -7.42
C THR A 232 -16.20 8.20 -7.38
N PRO A 233 -15.95 7.54 -8.53
CA PRO A 233 -15.39 6.20 -8.58
C PRO A 233 -14.08 6.13 -7.80
N ARG A 234 -13.88 5.14 -6.92
CA ARG A 234 -12.67 5.03 -6.09
C ARG A 234 -12.29 3.57 -5.86
N ARG A 235 -11.01 3.33 -5.63
CA ARG A 235 -10.47 2.06 -5.12
C ARG A 235 -9.63 2.33 -3.88
N SER A 236 -9.70 1.45 -2.90
CA SER A 236 -8.96 1.55 -1.64
C SER A 236 -8.15 0.30 -1.39
N SER A 237 -6.97 0.44 -0.79
CA SER A 237 -6.16 -0.68 -0.31
C SER A 237 -5.40 -0.31 0.97
N PRO A 238 -5.87 -0.81 2.12
CA PRO A 238 -5.15 -0.72 3.38
C PRO A 238 -3.93 -1.63 3.38
N VAL A 239 -2.96 -1.47 4.27
CA VAL A 239 -2.57 -0.19 4.88
C VAL A 239 -1.86 0.63 3.80
N ALA A 240 -1.78 1.96 3.92
CA ALA A 240 -1.06 2.83 2.98
C ALA A 240 0.47 2.53 2.88
N MET A 241 0.83 1.38 2.34
CA MET A 241 2.15 0.85 2.08
C MET A 241 2.06 0.22 0.70
N SER A 242 2.69 0.84 -0.29
CA SER A 242 2.57 0.46 -1.69
C SER A 242 3.88 0.73 -2.41
N ARG A 243 4.09 0.05 -3.55
CA ARG A 243 5.10 0.46 -4.54
C ARG A 243 4.42 1.28 -5.63
N LEU A 244 4.89 2.50 -5.84
CA LEU A 244 4.26 3.47 -6.73
C LEU A 244 5.23 3.90 -7.83
N SER A 245 4.77 3.97 -9.08
CA SER A 245 5.57 4.49 -10.20
C SER A 245 5.73 6.00 -10.11
N ALA A 246 6.83 6.51 -10.69
CA ALA A 246 7.07 7.95 -10.78
C ALA A 246 5.95 8.66 -11.55
N ARG A 247 5.48 8.07 -12.67
CA ARG A 247 4.40 8.67 -13.47
C ARG A 247 3.09 8.80 -12.69
N LEU A 248 2.71 7.80 -11.90
CA LEU A 248 1.51 7.86 -11.08
C LEU A 248 1.61 9.00 -10.06
N LEU A 249 2.74 9.10 -9.37
CA LEU A 249 2.99 10.16 -8.39
C LEU A 249 2.95 11.53 -9.05
N HIS A 250 3.56 11.71 -10.22
CA HIS A 250 3.48 12.97 -10.95
C HIS A 250 2.05 13.35 -11.35
N MET A 251 1.21 12.39 -11.75
CA MET A 251 -0.20 12.66 -12.03
C MET A 251 -0.96 13.07 -10.76
N MET A 252 -0.78 12.32 -9.67
CA MET A 252 -1.37 12.64 -8.37
C MET A 252 -0.98 14.05 -7.89
N HIS A 253 0.31 14.38 -8.01
CA HIS A 253 0.86 15.68 -7.68
C HIS A 253 0.20 16.79 -8.47
N ASN A 254 0.22 16.68 -9.80
CA ASN A 254 -0.28 17.72 -10.68
C ASN A 254 -1.79 17.94 -10.48
N ASP A 255 -2.57 16.87 -10.34
CA ASP A 255 -4.00 16.99 -10.08
C ASP A 255 -4.31 17.63 -8.74
N LEU A 256 -3.49 17.34 -7.72
CA LEU A 256 -3.63 17.99 -6.42
C LEU A 256 -3.26 19.48 -6.51
N VAL A 257 -2.11 19.83 -7.09
CA VAL A 257 -1.62 21.21 -7.18
C VAL A 257 -2.48 22.08 -8.10
N GLU A 258 -2.79 21.60 -9.29
CA GLU A 258 -3.46 22.41 -10.32
C GLU A 258 -4.98 22.44 -10.15
N LYS A 259 -5.56 21.34 -9.65
CA LYS A 259 -7.02 21.14 -9.64
C LYS A 259 -7.61 20.99 -8.23
N GLY A 260 -6.78 20.83 -7.21
CA GLY A 260 -7.25 20.61 -5.83
C GLY A 260 -7.92 19.24 -5.62
N LEU A 261 -7.63 18.27 -6.49
CA LEU A 261 -8.23 16.94 -6.42
C LEU A 261 -7.46 16.04 -5.47
N GLY A 262 -8.16 15.44 -4.51
CA GLY A 262 -7.53 14.61 -3.48
C GLY A 262 -8.46 13.57 -2.89
N LEU A 263 -7.87 12.50 -2.36
CA LEU A 263 -8.57 11.41 -1.65
C LEU A 263 -7.80 11.04 -0.37
N GLY A 264 -8.44 10.24 0.50
CA GLY A 264 -7.75 9.60 1.62
C GLY A 264 -6.56 8.75 1.17
N SER A 265 -5.49 8.68 1.98
CA SER A 265 -4.21 8.09 1.56
C SER A 265 -4.29 6.65 1.07
N GLU A 266 -5.15 5.82 1.68
CA GLU A 266 -5.34 4.43 1.28
C GLU A 266 -6.16 4.27 0.00
N MET A 267 -6.78 5.36 -0.48
CA MET A 267 -7.55 5.40 -1.73
C MET A 267 -6.79 6.04 -2.89
N SER A 268 -5.92 7.03 -2.63
CA SER A 268 -5.36 7.89 -3.69
C SER A 268 -4.59 7.09 -4.76
N PRO A 269 -3.59 6.26 -4.44
CA PRO A 269 -2.78 5.64 -5.51
C PRO A 269 -3.58 4.70 -6.40
N THR A 270 -4.41 3.84 -5.80
CA THR A 270 -5.26 2.89 -6.53
C THR A 270 -6.36 3.59 -7.33
N SER A 271 -6.90 4.71 -6.84
CA SER A 271 -7.92 5.48 -7.56
C SER A 271 -7.32 6.26 -8.73
N TRP A 272 -6.14 6.86 -8.59
CA TRP A 272 -5.47 7.49 -9.73
C TRP A 272 -5.08 6.47 -10.80
N ALA A 273 -4.66 5.27 -10.39
CA ALA A 273 -4.43 4.19 -11.34
C ALA A 273 -5.70 3.80 -12.10
N LEU A 274 -6.85 3.78 -11.41
CA LEU A 274 -8.16 3.57 -12.02
C LEU A 274 -8.49 4.68 -13.04
N TYR A 275 -8.31 5.95 -12.66
CA TYR A 275 -8.66 7.09 -13.50
C TYR A 275 -7.85 7.11 -14.80
N TYR A 276 -6.54 6.95 -14.70
CA TYR A 276 -5.64 7.02 -15.84
C TYR A 276 -5.45 5.68 -16.57
N GLY A 277 -6.12 4.61 -16.12
CA GLY A 277 -6.00 3.28 -16.72
C GLY A 277 -4.63 2.63 -16.51
N PHE A 278 -3.90 3.05 -15.49
CA PHE A 278 -2.62 2.46 -15.11
C PHE A 278 -2.78 1.08 -14.48
N LYS A 279 -1.72 0.27 -14.55
CA LYS A 279 -1.79 -1.12 -14.08
C LYS A 279 -1.61 -1.14 -12.56
N SER A 280 -2.65 -1.53 -11.84
CA SER A 280 -2.66 -1.67 -10.38
C SER A 280 -2.77 -3.15 -10.02
N VAL A 281 -1.86 -3.68 -9.22
CA VAL A 281 -1.82 -5.11 -8.86
C VAL A 281 -1.74 -5.28 -7.36
N GLN A 282 -2.58 -6.16 -6.81
CA GLN A 282 -2.42 -6.66 -5.46
C GLN A 282 -1.51 -7.88 -5.45
N ILE A 283 -0.54 -7.91 -4.52
CA ILE A 283 0.27 -9.10 -4.27
C ILE A 283 -0.43 -9.95 -3.22
N PRO A 284 -0.75 -11.23 -3.52
CA PRO A 284 -1.31 -12.17 -2.55
C PRO A 284 -0.22 -12.68 -1.61
N GLN A 285 0.41 -11.76 -0.86
CA GLN A 285 1.45 -12.09 0.10
C GLN A 285 0.87 -12.92 1.25
N PRO A 286 1.64 -13.85 1.85
CA PRO A 286 1.14 -14.68 2.94
C PRO A 286 0.69 -13.89 4.18
N VAL A 287 -0.63 -13.88 4.43
CA VAL A 287 -1.24 -13.31 5.64
C VAL A 287 -1.59 -14.43 6.60
N TYR A 288 -1.06 -14.39 7.82
CA TYR A 288 -1.32 -15.39 8.85
C TYR A 288 -2.23 -14.82 9.94
N HIS A 289 -3.02 -15.68 10.56
CA HIS A 289 -3.93 -15.30 11.64
C HIS A 289 -3.45 -15.89 12.97
N ALA A 290 -3.70 -15.19 14.07
CA ALA A 290 -3.40 -15.66 15.41
C ALA A 290 -4.25 -16.88 15.83
N GLN A 291 -5.43 -17.02 15.21
CA GLN A 291 -6.35 -18.13 15.43
C GLN A 291 -6.46 -19.01 14.18
N LYS A 292 -6.80 -20.28 14.40
CA LYS A 292 -7.16 -21.20 13.31
C LYS A 292 -8.56 -20.88 12.81
N TRP A 293 -8.72 -20.79 11.49
CA TRP A 293 -9.99 -20.57 10.82
C TRP A 293 -10.46 -21.83 10.10
N ASP A 294 -11.78 -22.00 10.03
CA ASP A 294 -12.38 -22.79 8.96
C ASP A 294 -12.19 -22.04 7.63
N PRO A 295 -11.58 -22.65 6.59
CA PRO A 295 -11.25 -21.95 5.35
C PRO A 295 -12.47 -21.36 4.64
N ASP A 296 -13.59 -22.08 4.60
CA ASP A 296 -14.80 -21.65 3.91
C ASP A 296 -15.50 -20.51 4.66
N GLU A 297 -15.52 -20.57 5.99
CA GLU A 297 -15.96 -19.46 6.84
C GLU A 297 -15.14 -18.19 6.62
N LEU A 298 -13.81 -18.32 6.64
CA LEU A 298 -12.91 -17.19 6.41
C LEU A 298 -13.13 -16.59 5.02
N ASN A 299 -13.25 -17.44 3.99
CA ASN A 299 -13.51 -16.98 2.64
C ASN A 299 -14.83 -16.20 2.53
N ARG A 300 -15.92 -16.76 3.07
CA ARG A 300 -17.25 -16.12 3.02
C ARG A 300 -17.26 -14.74 3.68
N ARG A 301 -16.51 -14.57 4.77
CA ARG A 301 -16.43 -13.30 5.51
C ARG A 301 -15.44 -12.31 4.91
N ALA A 302 -14.29 -12.79 4.44
CA ALA A 302 -13.24 -11.94 3.89
C ALA A 302 -13.56 -11.45 2.47
N ASN A 303 -14.19 -12.32 1.67
CA ASN A 303 -14.51 -12.11 0.26
C ASN A 303 -16.04 -12.06 0.05
N SER A 304 -16.76 -11.34 0.93
CA SER A 304 -18.20 -11.20 0.82
C SER A 304 -18.63 -10.40 -0.42
N GLY A 305 -19.87 -10.59 -0.88
CA GLY A 305 -20.41 -9.93 -2.05
C GLY A 305 -20.41 -10.81 -3.32
N GLU A 306 -20.96 -10.25 -4.38
CA GLU A 306 -21.09 -10.91 -5.68
C GLU A 306 -19.86 -10.66 -6.58
N PRO A 307 -19.62 -11.50 -7.60
CA PRO A 307 -18.60 -11.25 -8.61
C PRO A 307 -18.67 -9.82 -9.17
N GLY A 308 -17.51 -9.16 -9.27
CA GLY A 308 -17.39 -7.75 -9.66
C GLY A 308 -17.57 -6.73 -8.52
N ALA A 309 -18.11 -7.16 -7.37
CA ALA A 309 -18.39 -6.33 -6.20
C ALA A 309 -17.90 -6.93 -4.87
N ILE A 310 -16.87 -7.78 -4.93
CA ILE A 310 -16.28 -8.44 -3.76
C ILE A 310 -15.73 -7.39 -2.79
N SER A 311 -16.07 -7.57 -1.52
CA SER A 311 -15.78 -6.69 -0.40
C SER A 311 -16.18 -5.22 -0.65
N ALA A 312 -17.19 -4.97 -1.49
CA ALA A 312 -17.69 -3.62 -1.80
C ALA A 312 -19.03 -3.28 -1.15
N GLY A 313 -19.69 -4.24 -0.51
CA GLY A 313 -20.98 -4.07 0.19
C GLY A 313 -20.85 -3.58 1.64
N SER A 314 -21.99 -3.43 2.30
CA SER A 314 -22.05 -3.03 3.71
C SER A 314 -21.54 -4.11 4.66
N ASP A 315 -21.64 -5.38 4.25
CA ASP A 315 -21.13 -6.56 4.94
C ASP A 315 -19.64 -6.83 4.71
N SER A 316 -18.99 -6.02 3.88
CA SER A 316 -17.57 -6.10 3.53
C SER A 316 -16.67 -6.25 4.75
N ILE A 317 -15.59 -7.02 4.59
CA ILE A 317 -14.51 -7.11 5.58
C ILE A 317 -13.97 -5.72 5.96
N TRP A 318 -14.05 -4.75 5.06
CA TRP A 318 -13.56 -3.39 5.26
C TRP A 318 -14.55 -2.46 5.98
N THR A 319 -15.75 -2.93 6.27
CA THR A 319 -16.67 -2.19 7.13
C THR A 319 -16.13 -2.16 8.55
N TRP A 320 -15.86 -0.95 9.03
CA TRP A 320 -15.28 -0.71 10.35
C TRP A 320 -16.10 -1.39 11.47
N ASP A 321 -15.40 -1.87 12.49
CA ASP A 321 -15.95 -2.59 13.65
C ASP A 321 -16.65 -3.94 13.40
N MET A 322 -16.79 -4.42 12.15
CA MET A 322 -17.51 -5.68 11.87
C MET A 322 -16.65 -6.95 11.88
N HIS A 323 -15.38 -6.87 11.49
CA HIS A 323 -14.52 -8.05 11.29
C HIS A 323 -13.20 -7.97 12.06
N HIS A 324 -13.22 -7.39 13.25
CA HIS A 324 -12.04 -7.24 14.11
C HIS A 324 -11.38 -8.57 14.48
N ASP A 325 -12.16 -9.63 14.65
CA ASP A 325 -11.68 -10.98 14.93
C ASP A 325 -10.81 -11.56 13.79
N ILE A 326 -11.01 -11.09 12.55
CA ILE A 326 -10.15 -11.37 11.40
C ILE A 326 -9.03 -10.33 11.33
N LEU A 327 -9.40 -9.05 11.17
CA LEU A 327 -8.48 -7.95 10.84
C LEU A 327 -7.44 -7.68 11.94
N LYS A 328 -7.85 -7.64 13.22
CA LYS A 328 -6.93 -7.35 14.34
C LYS A 328 -6.07 -8.54 14.71
N ASN A 329 -6.35 -9.72 14.14
CA ASN A 329 -5.60 -10.95 14.42
C ASN A 329 -4.74 -11.41 13.25
N MET A 330 -4.66 -10.65 12.16
CA MET A 330 -3.81 -10.97 11.02
C MET A 330 -2.41 -10.36 11.13
N THR A 331 -1.43 -10.88 10.40
CA THR A 331 -0.04 -10.39 10.44
C THR A 331 0.17 -9.04 9.77
N TYR A 332 -0.79 -8.53 9.01
CA TYR A 332 -0.64 -7.30 8.23
C TYR A 332 -1.91 -6.43 8.27
N MET A 333 -2.08 -5.67 9.35
CA MET A 333 -3.18 -4.71 9.51
C MET A 333 -2.86 -3.68 10.60
N PHE A 334 -3.14 -2.38 10.39
CA PHE A 334 -2.63 -1.28 11.24
C PHE A 334 -3.04 -1.33 12.72
N ASP A 335 -4.13 -2.02 13.05
CA ASP A 335 -4.68 -2.17 14.40
C ASP A 335 -4.45 -3.58 14.98
N SER A 336 -3.65 -4.42 14.34
CA SER A 336 -3.29 -5.75 14.85
C SER A 336 -2.14 -5.71 15.86
N GLU A 337 -2.29 -6.43 16.97
CA GLU A 337 -1.20 -6.67 17.93
C GLU A 337 -0.41 -7.95 17.65
N TYR A 338 -0.97 -8.85 16.85
CA TYR A 338 -0.36 -10.14 16.50
C TYR A 338 1.03 -10.03 15.86
N PRO A 339 1.27 -9.17 14.84
CA PRO A 339 2.59 -9.08 14.22
C PRO A 339 3.68 -8.66 15.19
N GLY A 340 3.40 -7.71 16.10
CA GLY A 340 4.34 -7.30 17.14
C GLY A 340 4.69 -8.43 18.12
N ARG A 341 3.69 -9.22 18.55
CA ARG A 341 3.92 -10.40 19.41
C ARG A 341 4.76 -11.45 18.70
N LEU A 342 4.41 -11.78 17.46
CA LEU A 342 5.10 -12.78 16.65
C LEU A 342 6.56 -12.37 16.37
N TYR A 343 6.79 -11.11 16.01
CA TYR A 343 8.13 -10.58 15.76
C TYR A 343 9.02 -10.61 17.01
N ARG A 344 8.49 -10.25 18.19
CA ARG A 344 9.24 -10.35 19.46
C ARG A 344 9.57 -11.80 19.81
N ALA A 345 8.65 -12.73 19.57
CA ALA A 345 8.88 -14.16 19.76
C ALA A 345 9.96 -14.69 18.81
N TRP A 346 9.95 -14.24 17.55
CA TRP A 346 10.99 -14.56 16.56
C TRP A 346 12.38 -14.04 16.96
N LEU A 347 12.46 -12.85 17.57
CA LEU A 347 13.71 -12.30 18.13
C LEU A 347 14.17 -12.98 19.44
N GLY A 348 13.40 -13.92 19.99
CA GLY A 348 13.71 -14.60 21.25
C GLY A 348 13.28 -13.84 22.53
N ASN A 349 12.56 -12.72 22.39
CA ASN A 349 12.16 -11.82 23.49
C ASN A 349 10.67 -11.90 23.85
N GLY A 350 9.92 -12.83 23.24
CA GLY A 350 8.48 -12.96 23.45
C GLY A 350 8.13 -13.80 24.67
N ASP A 351 7.00 -13.48 25.31
CA ASP A 351 6.38 -14.36 26.30
C ASP A 351 5.75 -15.56 25.58
N ALA A 352 6.61 -16.50 25.21
CA ALA A 352 6.24 -17.74 24.56
C ALA A 352 5.63 -18.73 25.57
N ASP A 353 4.86 -18.30 26.56
CA ASP A 353 4.30 -19.20 27.58
C ASP A 353 3.34 -20.27 27.00
N GLU A 354 2.85 -20.10 25.77
CA GLU A 354 2.15 -21.17 25.01
C GLU A 354 3.10 -22.10 24.22
N TRP A 355 4.30 -21.64 23.85
CA TRP A 355 5.28 -22.37 23.02
C TRP A 355 6.52 -22.87 23.80
N LYS A 356 6.62 -22.52 25.09
CA LYS A 356 7.76 -22.77 26.00
C LYS A 356 7.86 -24.22 26.51
N ARG A 357 7.60 -25.24 25.68
CA ARG A 357 7.96 -26.63 26.05
C ARG A 357 8.96 -27.35 25.15
N ALA A 358 9.51 -26.72 24.11
CA ALA A 358 10.65 -27.37 23.41
C ALA A 358 11.65 -26.45 22.70
N ASN A 359 11.27 -25.31 22.12
CA ASN A 359 12.18 -24.56 21.24
C ASN A 359 12.20 -23.06 21.57
N ARG A 360 13.34 -22.59 22.12
CA ARG A 360 13.60 -21.16 22.36
C ARG A 360 13.74 -20.32 21.07
N PHE A 361 13.83 -20.99 19.91
CA PHE A 361 13.92 -20.38 18.60
C PHE A 361 12.73 -20.83 17.75
N ILE A 362 11.91 -19.88 17.30
CA ILE A 362 10.81 -20.15 16.39
C ILE A 362 11.32 -19.91 14.96
N CYS A 363 11.35 -20.96 14.15
CA CYS A 363 11.60 -20.83 12.72
C CYS A 363 10.30 -20.42 12.04
N LEU A 364 10.26 -19.20 11.52
CA LEU A 364 9.13 -18.66 10.75
C LEU A 364 9.54 -18.51 9.28
N PRO A 365 8.60 -18.65 8.34
CA PRO A 365 8.86 -18.26 6.95
C PRO A 365 9.12 -16.74 6.83
N PRO A 366 9.55 -16.25 5.66
CA PRO A 366 9.52 -14.83 5.36
C PRO A 366 8.10 -14.28 5.48
N MET A 367 7.92 -13.25 6.30
CA MET A 367 6.62 -12.70 6.65
C MET A 367 6.67 -11.18 6.62
N LEU A 368 5.67 -10.57 5.99
CA LEU A 368 5.41 -9.14 6.08
C LEU A 368 4.54 -8.87 7.31
N LEU A 369 5.06 -8.10 8.26
CA LEU A 369 4.49 -7.89 9.58
C LEU A 369 4.17 -6.41 9.76
N HIS A 370 2.91 -6.09 10.02
CA HIS A 370 2.50 -4.71 10.28
C HIS A 370 1.28 -4.63 11.21
N PRO A 371 1.33 -3.80 12.27
CA PRO A 371 2.46 -2.99 12.71
C PRO A 371 3.41 -3.77 13.63
N VAL A 372 4.67 -3.36 13.67
CA VAL A 372 5.57 -3.71 14.78
C VAL A 372 5.98 -2.43 15.49
N LYS A 373 5.47 -2.25 16.71
CA LYS A 373 5.73 -1.07 17.56
C LYS A 373 6.42 -1.50 18.85
N ASN A 374 7.22 -0.60 19.42
CA ASN A 374 7.83 -0.72 20.76
C ASN A 374 8.60 -2.03 20.98
N THR A 375 9.48 -2.38 20.05
CA THR A 375 10.42 -3.50 20.22
C THR A 375 11.64 -3.01 21.00
N THR A 376 11.52 -2.97 22.32
CA THR A 376 12.68 -2.83 23.20
C THR A 376 13.46 -4.14 23.18
N VAL A 377 14.65 -4.12 22.59
CA VAL A 377 15.70 -5.12 22.82
C VAL A 377 16.72 -4.49 23.75
#